data_AF-A0A060XG11-F1
#
_entry.id   AF-A0A060XG11-F1
#
_cell.length_a   1.000
_cell.length_b   1.000
_cell.length_c   1.000
_cell.angle_alpha   90.00
_cell.angle_beta   90.00
_cell.angle_gamma   90.00
#
_symmetry.space_group_name_H-M   'P 1'
#
loop_
_entity.id
_entity.type
_entity.pdbx_description
1 polymer ?
#
loop_
_entity_poly.entity_id
_entity_poly.type
_entity_poly.pdbx_seq_one_letter_code
_entity_poly.pdbx_strand_id
1 'polypeptide(L)'
;MWQYCYPWVDVNVSKGVNHLLKSPFSVHPKTGRISVPIDLRELDRFDPCDVPTISLICEELDRPKTAGGREGRTQGKAGERRKRDYKRTSLGKYVKLLDEFLEGMARSRKGEYLKKSGGCNLKSFVEEYNC
;
A
#
# COMPACT_ATOMS: atom_id res chain seq x y z
N MET A 1 -35.00 -10.32 -4.30
CA MET A 1 -33.56 -10.27 -4.63
C MET A 1 -32.85 -9.12 -3.91
N TRP A 2 -33.27 -7.87 -4.09
CA TRP A 2 -32.61 -6.68 -3.52
C TRP A 2 -32.39 -6.72 -2.00
N GLN A 3 -33.37 -7.17 -1.22
CA GLN A 3 -33.25 -7.27 0.24
C GLN A 3 -32.14 -8.22 0.71
N TYR A 4 -31.75 -9.21 -0.11
CA TYR A 4 -30.75 -10.22 0.24
C TYR A 4 -29.36 -9.91 -0.30
N CYS A 5 -29.27 -9.25 -1.45
CA CYS A 5 -28.00 -9.09 -2.18
C CYS A 5 -27.51 -7.64 -2.25
N TYR A 6 -28.36 -6.65 -1.95
CA TYR A 6 -27.94 -5.25 -2.00
C TYR A 6 -27.14 -4.88 -0.74
N PRO A 7 -25.96 -4.24 -0.87
CA PRO A 7 -25.13 -3.90 0.28
C PRO A 7 -25.81 -2.88 1.18
N TRP A 8 -25.81 -3.13 2.49
CA TRP A 8 -26.26 -2.16 3.48
C TRP A 8 -25.11 -1.21 3.78
N VAL A 9 -25.23 0.03 3.32
CA VAL A 9 -24.22 1.06 3.49
C VAL A 9 -24.50 1.84 4.77
N ASP A 10 -23.49 2.00 5.63
CA ASP A 10 -23.58 2.91 6.76
C ASP A 10 -23.59 4.35 6.24
N VAL A 11 -24.77 4.94 6.16
CA VAL A 11 -24.96 6.28 5.58
C VAL A 11 -24.21 7.34 6.40
N ASN A 12 -24.01 7.13 7.69
CA ASN A 12 -23.36 8.13 8.53
C ASN A 12 -21.89 8.29 8.17
N VAL A 13 -21.20 7.26 7.67
CA VAL A 13 -19.79 7.42 7.27
C VAL A 13 -19.58 8.22 5.99
N SER A 14 -20.64 8.43 5.18
CA SER A 14 -20.56 9.13 3.89
C SER A 14 -21.18 10.52 3.87
N LYS A 15 -21.88 10.94 4.94
CA LYS A 15 -22.61 12.22 4.99
C LYS A 15 -21.73 13.43 5.32
N GLY A 16 -20.85 13.29 6.32
CA GLY A 16 -20.01 14.38 6.80
C GLY A 16 -18.61 14.39 6.18
N VAL A 17 -18.01 15.58 6.06
CA VAL A 17 -16.62 15.72 5.63
C VAL A 17 -15.61 15.49 6.76
N ASN A 18 -16.06 15.50 8.01
CA ASN A 18 -15.24 15.39 9.23
C ASN A 18 -15.22 13.97 9.83
N HIS A 19 -15.69 12.95 9.11
CA HIS A 19 -15.69 11.58 9.62
C HIS A 19 -14.27 11.01 9.68
N LEU A 20 -13.94 10.41 10.83
CA LEU A 20 -12.69 9.70 11.03
C LEU A 20 -12.88 8.25 10.58
N LEU A 21 -12.13 7.85 9.56
CA LEU A 21 -12.07 6.47 9.08
C LEU A 21 -10.75 5.82 9.46
N LYS A 22 -10.76 4.49 9.53
CA LYS A 22 -9.57 3.70 9.81
C LYS A 22 -8.53 3.90 8.70
N SER A 23 -7.30 4.21 9.09
CA SER A 23 -6.19 4.34 8.15
C SER A 23 -5.82 2.98 7.52
N PRO A 24 -5.47 2.94 6.22
CA PRO A 24 -4.94 1.72 5.60
C PRO A 24 -3.68 1.25 6.34
N PHE A 25 -3.46 -0.07 6.36
CA PHE A 25 -2.40 -0.77 7.10
C PHE A 25 -2.47 -0.67 8.63
N SER A 26 -3.55 -0.11 9.21
CA SER A 26 -3.74 -0.14 10.66
C SER A 26 -4.07 -1.54 11.17
N VAL A 27 -3.47 -1.92 12.29
CA VAL A 27 -3.72 -3.20 12.98
C VAL A 27 -5.07 -3.16 13.69
N HIS A 28 -5.89 -4.19 13.52
CA HIS A 28 -7.15 -4.32 14.26
C HIS A 28 -6.88 -4.88 15.66
N PRO A 29 -7.28 -4.20 16.75
CA PRO A 29 -6.82 -4.53 18.11
C PRO A 29 -7.29 -5.91 18.60
N LYS A 30 -8.49 -6.36 18.20
CA LYS A 30 -9.03 -7.64 18.66
C LYS A 30 -8.52 -8.85 17.86
N THR A 31 -8.22 -8.66 16.59
CA THR A 31 -7.88 -9.77 15.67
C THR A 31 -6.40 -9.79 15.30
N GLY A 32 -5.66 -8.70 15.56
CA GLY A 32 -4.28 -8.52 15.14
C GLY A 32 -4.10 -8.40 13.61
N ARG A 33 -5.16 -8.50 12.82
CA ARG A 33 -5.11 -8.45 11.36
C ARG A 33 -4.85 -7.04 10.86
N ILE A 34 -4.09 -6.93 9.78
CA ILE A 34 -3.79 -5.65 9.13
C ILE A 34 -4.92 -5.26 8.17
N SER A 35 -5.33 -3.99 8.17
CA SER A 35 -6.25 -3.47 7.16
C SER A 35 -5.54 -3.29 5.82
N VAL A 36 -5.55 -4.33 4.99
CA VAL A 36 -4.87 -4.35 3.70
C VAL A 36 -5.76 -3.86 2.55
N PRO A 37 -5.20 -3.22 1.51
CA PRO A 37 -5.89 -2.98 0.24
C PRO A 37 -6.36 -4.28 -0.40
N ILE A 38 -7.49 -4.22 -1.09
CA ILE A 38 -8.11 -5.36 -1.79
C ILE A 38 -7.94 -5.18 -3.30
N ASP A 39 -7.52 -6.23 -4.00
CA ASP A 39 -7.47 -6.22 -5.46
C ASP A 39 -8.87 -6.48 -6.04
N LEU A 40 -9.35 -5.55 -6.87
CA LEU A 40 -10.65 -5.66 -7.52
C LEU A 40 -10.68 -6.72 -8.64
N ARG A 41 -9.51 -7.09 -9.18
CA ARG A 41 -9.38 -8.10 -10.25
C ARG A 41 -9.59 -9.52 -9.74
N GLU A 42 -9.28 -9.76 -8.47
CA GLU A 42 -9.38 -11.07 -7.82
C GLU A 42 -10.29 -11.01 -6.58
N LEU A 43 -11.31 -10.14 -6.60
CA LEU A 43 -12.19 -9.89 -5.47
C LEU A 43 -12.89 -11.17 -4.97
N ASP A 44 -13.32 -12.05 -5.89
CA ASP A 44 -13.98 -13.32 -5.55
C ASP A 44 -13.07 -14.30 -4.79
N ARG A 45 -11.75 -14.11 -4.85
CA ARG A 45 -10.75 -14.93 -4.17
C ARG A 45 -10.31 -14.35 -2.84
N PHE A 46 -10.78 -13.15 -2.48
CA PHE A 46 -10.36 -12.47 -1.26
C PHE A 46 -11.01 -13.13 -0.03
N ASP A 47 -10.18 -13.76 0.82
CA ASP A 47 -10.60 -14.29 2.12
C ASP A 47 -10.18 -13.34 3.26
N PRO A 48 -11.13 -12.76 4.02
CA PRO A 48 -10.81 -11.92 5.18
C PRO A 48 -10.11 -12.69 6.32
N CYS A 49 -10.14 -14.02 6.31
CA CYS A 49 -9.46 -14.87 7.29
C CYS A 49 -7.97 -15.11 6.98
N ASP A 50 -7.56 -15.01 5.71
CA ASP A 50 -6.17 -15.20 5.25
C ASP A 50 -5.33 -13.91 5.29
N VAL A 51 -5.91 -12.80 5.75
CA VAL A 51 -5.20 -11.52 5.89
C VAL A 51 -4.12 -11.63 6.97
N PRO A 52 -2.87 -11.19 6.71
CA PRO A 52 -1.77 -11.38 7.64
C PRO A 52 -1.97 -10.64 8.95
N THR A 53 -1.61 -11.32 10.02
CA THR A 53 -1.62 -10.81 11.40
C THR A 53 -0.30 -10.12 11.71
N ILE A 54 -0.31 -9.15 12.62
CA ILE A 54 0.90 -8.47 13.07
C ILE A 54 1.95 -9.45 13.63
N SER A 55 1.52 -10.45 14.41
CA SER A 55 2.42 -11.46 14.99
C SER A 55 3.15 -12.25 13.90
N LEU A 56 2.42 -12.69 12.87
CA LEU A 56 2.99 -13.42 11.73
C LEU A 56 4.05 -12.59 11.01
N ILE A 57 3.76 -11.30 10.77
CA ILE A 57 4.71 -10.41 10.08
C ILE A 57 5.95 -10.19 10.92
N CYS A 58 5.83 -10.04 12.25
CA CYS A 58 6.98 -9.95 13.13
C CYS A 58 7.83 -11.23 13.07
N GLU A 59 7.21 -12.41 13.13
CA GLU A 59 7.91 -13.69 12.99
C GLU A 59 8.64 -13.82 11.64
N GLU A 60 8.02 -13.39 10.54
CA GLU A 60 8.63 -13.39 9.21
C GLU A 60 9.83 -12.44 9.10
N LEU A 61 9.81 -11.31 9.82
CA LEU A 61 10.92 -10.36 9.88
C LEU A 61 12.10 -10.88 10.71
N ASP A 62 11.81 -11.56 11.82
CA ASP A 62 12.81 -12.13 12.72
C ASP A 62 13.51 -13.35 12.14
N ARG A 63 12.91 -14.01 11.13
CA ARG A 63 13.55 -15.14 10.43
C ARG A 63 14.83 -14.68 9.72
N PRO A 64 15.99 -15.30 10.03
CA PRO A 64 17.26 -14.94 9.41
C PRO A 64 17.15 -15.12 7.90
N LYS A 65 17.80 -14.21 7.14
CA LYS A 65 17.97 -14.35 5.68
C LYS A 65 18.68 -15.68 5.43
N THR A 66 17.94 -16.72 5.05
CA THR A 66 18.54 -18.00 4.68
C THR A 66 19.54 -17.76 3.55
N ALA A 67 20.74 -18.28 3.76
CA ALA A 67 21.94 -18.01 2.99
C ALA A 67 21.85 -18.58 1.56
N GLY A 68 21.11 -17.89 0.68
CA GLY A 68 20.96 -18.21 -0.74
C GLY A 68 21.41 -17.10 -1.69
N GLY A 69 22.22 -16.15 -1.21
CA GLY A 69 22.78 -15.07 -2.02
C GLY A 69 23.95 -14.42 -1.31
N ARG A 70 25.16 -14.87 -1.63
CA ARG A 70 26.41 -14.20 -1.26
C ARG A 70 26.43 -12.82 -1.90
N GLU A 71 26.27 -11.77 -1.10
CA GLU A 71 26.95 -10.49 -1.34
C GLU A 71 27.44 -9.93 0.00
N GLY A 72 28.76 -9.94 0.15
CA GLY A 72 29.58 -9.05 0.97
C GLY A 72 29.05 -8.60 2.33
N ARG A 73 29.58 -9.22 3.39
CA ARG A 73 29.89 -8.47 4.62
C ARG A 73 30.95 -7.42 4.28
N THR A 74 30.51 -6.23 3.90
CA THR A 74 31.32 -5.01 4.01
C THR A 74 30.85 -4.25 5.23
N GLN A 75 31.77 -4.07 6.18
CA GLN A 75 31.64 -3.12 7.27
C GLN A 75 31.64 -1.71 6.65
N GLY A 76 30.64 -0.89 6.96
CA GLY A 76 30.57 0.50 6.50
C GLY A 76 29.22 0.92 5.94
N LYS A 77 28.77 2.10 6.37
CA LYS A 77 27.59 2.90 5.94
C LYS A 77 26.21 2.41 6.41
N ALA A 78 25.74 3.05 7.49
CA ALA A 78 24.41 2.92 8.08
C ALA A 78 23.24 3.43 7.19
N GLY A 79 23.50 3.88 5.96
CA GLY A 79 22.51 4.54 5.09
C GLY A 79 21.82 3.66 4.04
N GLU A 80 22.44 2.58 3.54
CA GLU A 80 21.92 1.80 2.40
C GLU A 80 21.36 0.41 2.79
N ARG A 81 21.39 0.06 4.08
CA ARG A 81 21.13 -1.30 4.59
C ARG A 81 19.68 -1.63 4.98
N ARG A 82 18.70 -0.80 4.63
CA ARG A 82 17.27 -1.11 4.77
C ARG A 82 16.64 -1.36 3.39
N LYS A 83 17.12 -2.36 2.64
CA LYS A 83 16.28 -3.00 1.61
C LYS A 83 15.01 -3.42 2.33
N ARG A 84 13.91 -2.70 2.10
CA ARG A 84 12.75 -2.64 3.00
C ARG A 84 12.28 -4.05 3.37
N ASP A 85 12.54 -4.47 4.61
CA ASP A 85 12.42 -5.88 5.00
C ASP A 85 10.99 -6.42 4.88
N TYR A 86 9.97 -5.54 4.84
CA TYR A 86 8.58 -5.91 4.55
C TYR A 86 8.37 -6.57 3.17
N LYS A 87 9.30 -6.40 2.22
CA LYS A 87 9.20 -7.08 0.90
C LYS A 87 9.34 -8.60 1.03
N ARG A 88 9.89 -9.06 2.16
CA ARG A 88 10.13 -10.47 2.48
C ARG A 88 8.97 -11.09 3.25
N THR A 89 8.01 -10.29 3.68
CA THR A 89 6.86 -10.73 4.46
C THR A 89 5.63 -10.88 3.58
N SER A 90 4.63 -11.57 4.12
CA SER A 90 3.27 -11.69 3.60
C SER A 90 2.60 -10.33 3.32
N LEU A 91 3.08 -9.24 3.94
CA LEU A 91 2.60 -7.88 3.72
C LEU A 91 3.02 -7.30 2.35
N GLY A 92 4.14 -7.76 1.79
CA GLY A 92 4.73 -7.19 0.58
C GLY A 92 3.78 -7.18 -0.63
N LYS A 93 2.91 -8.19 -0.77
CA LYS A 93 1.91 -8.25 -1.86
C LYS A 93 0.91 -7.10 -1.80
N TYR A 94 0.46 -6.73 -0.61
CA TYR A 94 -0.52 -5.67 -0.40
C TYR A 94 0.07 -4.27 -0.56
N VAL A 95 1.35 -4.10 -0.24
CA VAL A 95 2.06 -2.84 -0.48
C VAL A 95 2.18 -2.57 -1.98
N LYS A 96 2.45 -3.59 -2.79
CA LYS A 96 2.47 -3.44 -4.26
C LYS A 96 1.13 -2.98 -4.82
N LEU A 97 0.02 -3.52 -4.31
CA LEU A 97 -1.33 -3.08 -4.71
C LEU A 97 -1.55 -1.60 -4.40
N LEU A 98 -1.09 -1.13 -3.24
CA LEU A 98 -1.15 0.30 -2.93
C LEU A 98 -0.25 1.13 -3.86
N ASP A 99 0.96 0.66 -4.16
CA ASP A 99 1.89 1.36 -5.05
C ASP A 99 1.27 1.51 -6.46
N GLU A 100 0.68 0.46 -7.02
CA GLU A 100 -0.04 0.50 -8.31
C GLU A 100 -1.18 1.53 -8.30
N PHE A 101 -1.95 1.60 -7.21
CA PHE A 101 -3.00 2.59 -7.03
C PHE A 101 -2.45 4.02 -6.94
N LEU A 102 -1.38 4.23 -6.17
CA LEU A 102 -0.71 5.54 -6.01
C LEU A 102 -0.13 6.03 -7.34
N GLU A 103 0.48 5.15 -8.13
CA GLU A 103 0.95 5.48 -9.47
C GLU A 103 -0.20 5.91 -10.40
N GLY A 104 -1.35 5.23 -10.32
CA GLY A 104 -2.56 5.61 -11.04
C GLY A 104 -3.03 7.02 -10.69
N MET A 105 -3.09 7.34 -9.40
CA MET A 105 -3.46 8.67 -8.91
C MET A 105 -2.43 9.74 -9.34
N ALA A 106 -1.13 9.43 -9.25
CA ALA A 106 -0.06 10.34 -9.65
C ALA A 106 -0.14 10.68 -11.15
N ARG A 107 -0.38 9.67 -12.00
CA ARG A 107 -0.59 9.87 -13.45
C ARG A 107 -1.81 10.75 -13.73
N SER A 108 -2.93 10.48 -13.06
CA SER A 108 -4.15 11.29 -13.22
C SER A 108 -3.92 12.75 -12.85
N ARG A 109 -3.31 13.00 -11.68
CA ARG A 109 -3.02 14.35 -11.19
C ARG A 109 -2.05 15.10 -12.11
N LYS A 110 -1.01 14.43 -12.63
CA LYS A 110 -0.09 15.01 -13.62
C LYS A 110 -0.81 15.38 -14.92
N GLY A 111 -1.71 14.52 -15.39
CA GLY A 111 -2.55 14.78 -16.57
C GLY A 111 -3.47 15.99 -16.40
N GLU A 112 -4.09 16.14 -15.22
CA GLU A 112 -4.90 17.33 -14.90
C GLU A 112 -4.06 18.61 -14.83
N TYR A 113 -2.86 18.53 -14.26
CA TYR A 113 -1.95 19.67 -14.18
C TYR A 113 -1.55 20.12 -15.58
N LEU A 114 -1.19 19.20 -16.47
CA LEU A 114 -0.84 19.47 -17.87
C LEU A 114 -2.00 20.08 -18.67
N LYS A 115 -3.24 19.66 -18.40
CA LYS A 115 -4.45 20.24 -19.00
C LYS A 115 -4.73 21.66 -18.48
N LYS A 116 -4.52 21.89 -17.18
CA LYS A 116 -4.68 23.22 -16.55
C LYS A 116 -3.57 24.19 -16.94
N SER A 117 -2.35 23.70 -17.19
CA SER A 117 -1.18 24.51 -17.54
C SER A 117 -1.07 24.85 -19.03
N GLY A 118 -2.08 24.52 -19.84
CA GLY A 118 -2.17 24.92 -21.25
C GLY A 118 -0.91 24.60 -22.06
N GLY A 119 -0.64 23.31 -22.32
CA GLY A 119 0.17 22.88 -23.47
C GLY A 119 1.53 23.57 -23.68
N CYS A 120 2.22 24.01 -22.64
CA CYS A 120 3.53 24.64 -22.77
C CYS A 120 4.66 23.71 -22.29
N ASN A 121 5.73 23.70 -23.08
CA ASN A 121 6.79 22.71 -23.19
C ASN A 121 7.53 22.44 -21.86
N LEU A 122 7.59 21.18 -21.42
CA LEU A 122 8.11 20.77 -20.11
C LEU A 122 9.54 20.19 -20.19
N LYS A 123 10.52 20.96 -20.67
CA LYS A 123 11.94 20.65 -20.40
C LYS A 123 12.44 21.24 -19.07
N SER A 124 11.69 22.15 -18.46
CA SER A 124 12.19 22.93 -17.30
C SER A 124 11.67 22.50 -15.93
N PHE A 125 10.69 21.58 -15.84
CA PHE A 125 10.08 21.23 -14.54
C PHE A 125 10.60 19.91 -13.94
N VAL A 126 11.49 19.20 -14.65
CA VAL A 126 12.02 17.90 -14.19
C VAL A 126 13.14 18.08 -13.15
N GLU A 127 13.77 19.26 -13.08
CA GLU A 127 14.90 19.53 -12.17
C GLU A 127 14.50 20.02 -10.77
N GLU A 128 13.27 20.52 -10.56
CA GLU A 128 12.92 21.16 -9.29
C GLU A 128 12.29 20.21 -8.25
N TYR A 129 11.91 18.98 -8.64
CA TYR A 129 11.21 18.03 -7.76
C TYR A 129 11.85 16.64 -7.68
N ASN A 130 13.10 16.47 -8.11
CA ASN A 130 13.92 15.32 -7.77
C ASN A 130 14.98 15.73 -6.75
N CYS A 131 14.59 15.71 -5.47
CA CYS A 131 15.51 15.54 -4.35
C CYS A 131 15.45 14.07 -3.93
#